data_AF-A0A4D6HRX3-F1
#
_entry.id   AF-A0A4D6HRX3-F1
#
_cell.length_a   1.000
_cell.length_b   1.000
_cell.length_c   1.000
_cell.angle_alpha   90.00
_cell.angle_beta   90.00
_cell.angle_gamma   90.00
#
_symmetry.space_group_name_H-M   'P 1'
#
loop_
_entity.id
_entity.type
_entity.pdbx_description
1 polymer ?
#
loop_
_entity_poly.entity_id
_entity_poly.type
_entity_poly.pdbx_seq_one_letter_code
_entity_poly.pdbx_strand_id
1 'polypeptide(L)'
;MSAETDGQGRLYIPKEVREKYGQKYHIVMYEDRIELIPVADDPLAAVREAASELHDASVEEIREDIEAEAKDEAEEAGGNR
;
A
#
# COMPACT_ATOMS: atom_id res chain seq x y z
N MET A 1 1.03 19.66 -14.02
CA MET A 1 2.34 19.51 -14.68
C MET A 1 2.18 18.40 -15.70
N SER A 2 2.41 18.64 -16.99
CA SER A 2 2.35 17.63 -18.05
C SER A 2 3.76 17.36 -18.55
N ALA A 3 4.04 16.13 -18.97
CA ALA A 3 5.30 15.72 -19.57
C ALA A 3 5.00 14.94 -20.86
N GLU A 4 5.83 15.14 -21.87
CA GLU A 4 5.73 14.46 -23.15
C GLU A 4 6.82 13.39 -23.25
N THR A 5 6.53 12.33 -24.01
CA THR A 5 7.53 11.32 -24.32
C THR A 5 8.47 11.81 -25.40
N ASP A 6 9.75 11.47 -25.29
CA ASP A 6 10.70 11.72 -26.37
C ASP A 6 10.48 10.78 -27.57
N GLY A 7 11.31 10.93 -28.62
CA GLY A 7 11.23 10.09 -29.83
C GLY A 7 11.51 8.59 -29.61
N GLN A 8 11.92 8.18 -28.41
CA GLN A 8 12.09 6.79 -28.03
C GLN A 8 10.98 6.30 -27.08
N GLY A 9 9.96 7.13 -26.82
CA GLY A 9 8.86 6.80 -25.92
C GLY A 9 9.20 6.94 -24.44
N ARG A 10 10.31 7.60 -24.07
CA ARG A 10 10.71 7.75 -22.66
C ARG A 10 10.02 8.95 -22.03
N LEU A 11 9.46 8.77 -20.85
CA LEU A 11 8.89 9.85 -20.04
C LEU A 11 9.95 10.37 -19.05
N TYR A 12 10.22 11.68 -19.10
CA TYR A 12 11.11 12.31 -18.13
C TYR A 12 10.40 12.57 -16.80
N ILE A 13 10.90 11.96 -15.72
CA ILE A 13 10.39 12.20 -14.36
C ILE A 13 11.17 13.35 -13.70
N PRO A 14 10.50 14.46 -13.31
CA PRO A 14 11.15 15.60 -12.67
C PRO A 14 11.95 15.22 -11.42
N LYS A 15 13.01 15.99 -11.14
CA LYS A 15 13.92 15.75 -10.02
C LYS A 15 13.17 15.67 -8.67
N GLU A 16 12.24 16.58 -8.44
CA GLU A 16 11.42 16.65 -7.22
C GLU A 16 10.64 15.34 -6.96
N VAL A 17 10.11 14.72 -8.03
CA VAL A 17 9.41 13.44 -7.94
C VAL A 17 10.38 12.32 -7.61
N ARG A 18 11.56 12.30 -8.25
CA ARG A 18 12.60 11.28 -7.99
C ARG A 18 13.20 11.38 -6.60
N GLU A 19 13.34 12.59 -6.04
CA GLU A 19 13.81 12.78 -4.66
C GLU A 19 12.78 12.29 -3.65
N LYS A 20 11.48 12.41 -3.95
CA LYS A 20 10.40 11.98 -3.06
C LYS A 20 10.10 10.49 -3.14
N TYR A 21 10.11 9.91 -4.34
CA TYR A 21 9.63 8.54 -4.59
C TYR A 21 10.71 7.57 -5.07
N GLY A 22 11.94 8.04 -5.29
CA GLY A 22 13.06 7.21 -5.73
C GLY A 22 13.22 7.15 -7.25
N GLN A 23 14.06 6.22 -7.71
CA GLN A 23 14.51 6.13 -9.11
C GLN A 23 14.01 4.88 -9.85
N LYS A 24 13.48 3.89 -9.13
CA LYS A 24 12.99 2.63 -9.69
C LYS A 24 11.48 2.57 -9.53
N TYR A 25 10.80 2.14 -10.58
CA TYR A 25 9.35 2.06 -10.60
C TYR A 25 8.92 0.76 -11.29
N HIS A 26 7.85 0.16 -10.78
CA HIS A 26 7.10 -0.88 -11.45
C HIS A 26 5.99 -0.22 -12.28
N ILE A 27 5.82 -0.66 -13.52
CA ILE A 27 4.82 -0.09 -14.43
C ILE A 27 3.61 -1.02 -14.44
N VAL A 28 2.46 -0.51 -14.02
CA VAL A 28 1.18 -1.21 -14.11
C VAL A 28 0.34 -0.57 -15.20
N MET A 29 -0.18 -1.39 -16.12
CA MET A 29 -1.03 -0.95 -17.21
C MET A 29 -2.48 -1.31 -16.90
N TYR A 30 -3.35 -0.30 -16.90
CA TYR A 30 -4.80 -0.46 -16.86
C TYR A 30 -5.40 -0.11 -18.22
N GLU A 31 -6.71 -0.29 -18.36
CA GLU A 31 -7.43 0.03 -19.60
C GLU A 31 -7.38 1.52 -19.94
N ASP A 32 -7.41 2.40 -18.93
CA ASP A 32 -7.51 3.85 -19.09
C ASP A 32 -6.26 4.63 -18.67
N ARG A 33 -5.29 3.98 -18.01
CA ARG A 33 -4.12 4.66 -17.43
C ARG A 33 -2.92 3.75 -17.22
N ILE A 34 -1.78 4.38 -16.99
CA ILE A 34 -0.54 3.74 -16.53
C ILE A 34 -0.24 4.26 -15.14
N GLU A 35 0.15 3.37 -14.23
CA GLU A 35 0.55 3.71 -12.87
C GLU A 35 2.01 3.31 -12.62
N LEU A 36 2.76 4.20 -11.98
CA LEU A 36 4.16 4.00 -11.63
C LEU A 36 4.28 3.80 -10.13
N ILE A 37 4.55 2.56 -9.71
CA ILE A 37 4.70 2.21 -8.31
C ILE A 37 6.18 2.24 -7.93
N PRO A 38 6.63 3.10 -7.01
CA PRO A 38 8.03 3.18 -6.62
C PRO A 38 8.51 1.87 -6.00
N VAL A 39 9.71 1.44 -6.39
CA VAL A 39 10.35 0.22 -5.87
C VAL A 39 11.46 0.64 -4.92
N ALA A 40 11.32 0.26 -3.65
CA ALA A 40 12.37 0.45 -2.65
C ALA A 40 13.65 -0.27 -3.09
N ASP A 41 14.82 0.30 -2.76
CA ASP A 41 16.10 -0.32 -3.09
C ASP A 41 16.28 -1.67 -2.38
N ASP A 42 15.71 -1.82 -1.18
CA ASP A 42 15.53 -3.09 -0.48
C ASP A 42 14.03 -3.30 -0.18
N PRO A 43 13.30 -4.02 -1.05
CA PRO A 43 11.87 -4.29 -0.87
C PRO A 43 11.57 -5.05 0.42
N LEU A 44 12.46 -5.95 0.85
CA LEU A 44 12.26 -6.74 2.05
C LEU A 44 12.42 -5.87 3.31
N ALA A 45 13.44 -5.02 3.33
CA ALA A 45 13.60 -4.06 4.42
C ALA A 45 12.41 -3.10 4.50
N ALA A 46 11.94 -2.58 3.36
CA ALA A 46 10.78 -1.68 3.31
C ALA A 46 9.49 -2.34 3.81
N VAL A 47 9.25 -3.61 3.45
CA VAL A 47 8.10 -4.36 3.99
C VAL A 47 8.23 -4.57 5.49
N ARG A 48 9.44 -4.88 5.99
CA ARG A 48 9.69 -5.07 7.42
C ARG A 48 9.51 -3.79 8.23
N GLU A 49 9.94 -2.64 7.70
CA GLU A 49 9.74 -1.32 8.31
C GLU A 49 8.26 -0.92 8.31
N ALA A 50 7.54 -1.13 7.20
CA ALA A 50 6.11 -0.90 7.18
C ALA A 50 5.36 -1.82 8.17
N ALA A 51 5.86 -3.05 8.35
CA ALA A 51 5.33 -3.99 9.31
C ALA A 51 5.77 -3.71 10.77
N SER A 52 6.83 -2.93 11.03
CA SER A 52 7.24 -2.62 12.40
C SER A 52 6.29 -1.65 13.11
N GLU A 53 5.44 -0.97 12.36
CA GLU A 53 4.33 -0.17 12.89
C GLU A 53 3.10 -1.03 13.24
N LEU A 54 3.08 -2.32 12.87
CA LEU A 54 2.02 -3.23 13.29
C LEU A 54 2.22 -3.56 14.77
N HIS A 55 1.10 -3.65 15.49
CA HIS A 55 1.10 -4.05 16.89
C HIS A 55 1.77 -5.42 17.04
N ASP A 56 2.69 -5.55 18.01
CA ASP A 56 3.20 -6.85 18.45
C ASP A 56 2.07 -7.60 19.18
N ALA A 57 1.18 -8.21 18.41
CA ALA A 57 0.13 -9.09 18.89
C ALA A 57 0.32 -10.47 18.26
N SER A 58 0.15 -11.52 19.07
CA SER A 58 0.15 -12.87 18.55
C SER A 58 -1.06 -13.11 17.65
N VAL A 59 -0.93 -14.06 16.73
CA VAL A 59 -2.04 -14.47 15.86
C VAL A 59 -3.25 -14.96 16.67
N GLU A 60 -3.01 -15.53 17.85
CA GLU A 60 -4.07 -15.99 18.75
C GLU A 60 -4.81 -14.81 19.39
N GLU A 61 -4.09 -13.79 19.87
CA GLU A 61 -4.72 -12.56 20.40
C GLU A 61 -5.56 -11.84 19.34
N ILE A 62 -5.03 -11.70 18.12
CA ILE A 62 -5.78 -11.09 17.00
C ILE A 62 -7.05 -11.89 16.70
N ARG A 63 -6.98 -13.23 16.78
CA ARG A 63 -8.14 -14.09 16.53
C ARG A 63 -9.18 -13.95 17.64
N GLU A 64 -8.76 -13.95 18.90
CA GLU A 64 -9.65 -13.77 20.05
C GLU A 64 -10.35 -12.41 19.98
N ASP A 65 -9.62 -11.33 19.65
CA ASP A 65 -10.17 -9.98 19.49
C ASP A 65 -11.22 -9.93 18.38
N ILE A 66 -10.93 -10.50 17.20
CA ILE A 66 -11.89 -10.59 16.09
C ILE A 66 -13.14 -11.37 16.49
N GLU A 67 -12.98 -12.50 17.19
CA GLU A 67 -14.11 -13.31 17.64
C GLU A 67 -14.96 -12.62 18.72
N ALA A 68 -14.34 -11.83 19.60
CA ALA A 68 -15.03 -11.04 20.60
C ALA A 68 -15.82 -9.91 19.95
N GLU A 69 -15.19 -9.12 19.07
CA GLU A 69 -15.83 -8.02 18.35
C GLU A 69 -17.01 -8.50 17.50
N ALA A 70 -16.85 -9.63 16.78
CA ALA A 70 -17.93 -10.22 15.99
C ALA A 70 -19.12 -10.71 16.84
N LYS A 71 -18.88 -11.15 18.08
CA LYS A 71 -19.96 -11.52 19.01
C LYS A 71 -20.68 -10.28 19.53
N ASP A 72 -19.94 -9.26 19.95
CA ASP A 72 -20.50 -8.00 20.43
C ASP A 72 -21.37 -7.35 19.35
N GLU A 73 -20.89 -7.28 18.10
CA GLU A 73 -21.68 -6.78 16.96
C GLU A 73 -22.96 -7.61 16.72
N ALA A 74 -22.88 -8.95 16.83
CA ALA A 74 -24.03 -9.83 16.66
C ALA A 74 -25.07 -9.67 17.77
N GLU A 75 -24.63 -9.42 19.01
CA GLU A 75 -25.50 -9.15 20.17
C GLU A 75 -26.15 -7.76 20.06
N GLU A 76 -25.41 -6.73 19.66
CA GLU A 76 -25.95 -5.39 19.39
C GLU A 76 -26.95 -5.38 18.23
N ALA A 77 -26.66 -6.09 17.14
CA ALA A 77 -27.58 -6.24 16.01
C ALA A 77 -28.84 -7.08 16.36
N GLY A 78 -28.73 -7.97 17.36
CA GLY A 78 -29.83 -8.79 17.87
C GLY A 78 -30.73 -8.06 18.87
N GLY A 79 -30.23 -7.03 19.56
CA GLY A 79 -30.93 -6.28 20.61
C GLY A 79 -31.98 -5.27 20.14
N ASN A 80 -32.13 -5.05 18.83
CA ASN A 80 -33.15 -4.14 18.25
C ASN A 80 -34.38 -4.89 17.69
N ARG A 81 -34.83 -5.98 18.33
CA ARG A 81 -36.10 -6.66 18.03
C ARG A 81 -36.97 -6.84 19.26
#